data_AF-A8LYU7-F1
#
_entry.id   AF-A8LYU7-F1
#
_cell.length_a   1.000
_cell.length_b   1.000
_cell.length_c   1.000
_cell.angle_alpha   90.00
_cell.angle_beta   90.00
_cell.angle_gamma   90.00
#
_symmetry.space_group_name_H-M   'P 1'
#
loop_
_entity.id
_entity.type
_entity.pdbx_description
1 polymer ?
#
loop_
_entity_poly.entity_id
_entity_poly.type
_entity_poly.pdbx_seq_one_letter_code
_entity_poly.pdbx_strand_id
1 'polypeptide(L)'
;MSSRPLHVLDLFAGIGGLSLGLQRAGMRIVGHVEINPYCRAVLARHWPEVSCHDDVRTAAAWWRSTDRPRVDVVAGGYPCQPESLAGKRRGTDDPRWL
;
A
#
# COMPACT_ATOMS: atom_id res chain seq x y z
N MET A 1 0.30 -27.84 13.34
CA MET A 1 -0.59 -27.04 12.49
C MET A 1 0.24 -25.97 11.82
N SER A 2 0.41 -26.00 10.49
CA SER A 2 1.09 -24.91 9.79
C SER A 2 0.12 -23.73 9.69
N SER A 3 0.45 -22.60 10.31
CA SER A 3 -0.38 -21.39 10.23
C SER A 3 -0.28 -20.83 8.81
N ARG A 4 -1.43 -20.53 8.17
CA ARG A 4 -1.46 -19.87 6.86
C ARG A 4 -0.70 -18.53 6.91
N PRO A 5 -0.08 -18.07 5.81
CA PRO A 5 0.56 -16.77 5.76
C PRO A 5 -0.45 -15.65 6.02
N LEU A 6 -0.02 -14.60 6.72
CA LEU A 6 -0.82 -13.38 6.90
C LEU A 6 -0.95 -12.64 5.57
N HIS A 7 -2.16 -12.20 5.25
CA HIS A 7 -2.46 -11.42 4.07
C HIS A 7 -2.31 -9.92 4.34
N VAL A 8 -1.55 -9.24 3.49
CA VAL A 8 -1.21 -7.82 3.61
C VAL A 8 -1.86 -7.02 2.48
N LEU A 9 -2.54 -5.93 2.86
CA LEU A 9 -2.87 -4.82 1.97
C LEU A 9 -1.87 -3.68 2.22
N ASP A 10 -1.03 -3.36 1.24
CA ASP A 10 -0.03 -2.29 1.34
C ASP A 10 -0.56 -0.98 0.74
N LEU A 11 -0.77 0.01 1.59
CA LEU A 11 -1.24 1.35 1.26
C LEU A 11 -0.04 2.28 1.05
N PHE A 12 -0.14 3.20 0.09
CA PHE A 12 0.98 4.08 -0.28
C PHE A 12 2.22 3.27 -0.65
N ALA A 13 2.02 2.20 -1.43
CA ALA A 13 3.00 1.15 -1.64
C ALA A 13 4.31 1.65 -2.27
N GLY A 14 4.29 2.81 -2.93
CA GLY A 14 5.43 3.33 -3.68
C GLY A 14 5.92 2.27 -4.66
N ILE A 15 7.22 2.02 -4.68
CA ILE A 15 7.82 0.97 -5.52
C ILE A 15 7.77 -0.43 -4.89
N GLY A 16 7.09 -0.62 -3.75
CA GLY A 16 6.90 -1.92 -3.09
C GLY A 16 8.01 -2.31 -2.10
N GLY A 17 8.72 -1.34 -1.52
CA GLY A 17 9.77 -1.62 -0.53
C GLY A 17 9.23 -2.32 0.71
N LEU A 18 8.10 -1.86 1.23
CA LEU A 18 7.42 -2.47 2.37
C LEU A 18 6.85 -3.85 2.01
N SER A 19 6.16 -3.96 0.87
CA SER A 19 5.73 -5.25 0.29
C SER A 19 6.84 -6.29 0.23
N LEU A 20 8.02 -5.94 -0.29
CA LEU A 20 9.14 -6.87 -0.39
C LEU A 20 9.63 -7.32 1.00
N GLY A 21 9.70 -6.40 1.96
CA GLY A 21 10.08 -6.73 3.34
C GLY A 21 9.08 -7.66 4.03
N LEU A 22 7.78 -7.38 3.91
CA LEU A 22 6.72 -8.20 4.49
C LEU A 22 6.63 -9.58 3.83
N GLN A 23 6.83 -9.66 2.51
CA GLN A 23 6.94 -10.94 1.82
C GLN A 23 8.14 -11.77 2.30
N ARG A 24 9.30 -11.14 2.51
CA ARG A 24 10.48 -11.80 3.10
C ARG A 24 10.26 -12.26 4.54
N ALA A 25 9.36 -11.60 5.27
CA ALA A 25 8.93 -12.02 6.61
C ALA A 25 7.90 -13.17 6.60
N GLY A 26 7.56 -13.74 5.43
CA GLY A 26 6.63 -14.86 5.30
C GLY A 26 5.16 -14.46 5.15
N MET A 27 4.87 -13.18 4.94
CA MET A 27 3.51 -12.71 4.65
C MET A 27 3.21 -12.77 3.14
N ARG A 28 1.92 -12.71 2.79
CA ARG A 28 1.46 -12.67 1.40
C ARG A 28 0.86 -11.32 1.09
N ILE A 29 1.41 -10.64 0.08
CA ILE A 29 0.82 -9.39 -0.41
C ILE A 29 -0.41 -9.74 -1.26
N VAL A 30 -1.56 -9.18 -0.90
CA VAL A 30 -2.85 -9.45 -1.56
C VAL A 30 -3.43 -8.20 -2.24
N GLY A 31 -2.87 -7.03 -1.99
CA GLY A 31 -3.24 -5.80 -2.69
C GLY A 31 -2.24 -4.68 -2.45
N HIS A 32 -2.20 -3.77 -3.42
CA HIS A 32 -1.47 -2.51 -3.34
C HIS A 32 -2.44 -1.34 -3.54
N VAL A 33 -2.13 -0.20 -2.92
CA VAL A 33 -2.76 1.09 -3.25
C VAL A 33 -1.65 2.11 -3.45
N GLU A 34 -1.56 2.67 -4.65
CA GLU A 34 -0.51 3.61 -5.03
C GLU A 34 -0.98 4.54 -6.14
N ILE A 35 -0.89 5.85 -5.90
CA ILE A 35 -1.42 6.88 -6.81
C ILE A 35 -0.49 7.17 -7.99
N ASN A 36 0.82 6.99 -7.81
CA ASN A 36 1.81 7.31 -8.82
C ASN A 36 1.89 6.21 -9.89
N PRO A 37 1.57 6.51 -11.18
CA PRO A 37 1.57 5.50 -12.24
C PRO A 37 2.93 4.86 -12.50
N TYR A 38 4.04 5.57 -12.28
CA TYR A 38 5.38 5.00 -12.38
C TYR A 38 5.60 3.91 -11.34
N CYS A 39 5.25 4.20 -10.09
CA CYS A 39 5.33 3.24 -8.99
C CYS A 39 4.45 2.01 -9.25
N ARG A 40 3.21 2.21 -9.75
CA ARG A 40 2.32 1.12 -10.15
C ARG A 40 2.91 0.23 -11.24
N ALA A 41 3.62 0.80 -12.22
CA ALA A 41 4.31 0.02 -13.26
C ALA A 41 5.42 -0.86 -12.68
N VAL A 42 6.16 -0.36 -11.68
CA VAL A 42 7.15 -1.15 -10.94
C VAL A 42 6.46 -2.27 -10.16
N LEU A 43 5.38 -1.97 -9.43
CA LEU A 43 4.60 -2.96 -8.69
C LEU A 43 4.06 -4.06 -9.60
N ALA A 44 3.49 -3.71 -10.76
CA ALA A 44 2.97 -4.67 -11.74
C ALA A 44 4.06 -5.59 -12.31
N ARG A 45 5.31 -5.11 -12.41
CA ARG A 45 6.46 -5.94 -12.82
C ARG A 45 6.84 -6.97 -11.76
N HIS A 46 6.79 -6.61 -10.48
CA HIS A 46 7.23 -7.49 -9.38
C HIS A 46 6.12 -8.38 -8.81
N TRP A 47 4.86 -7.92 -8.89
CA TRP A 47 3.66 -8.62 -8.42
C TRP A 47 2.53 -8.57 -9.47
N PRO A 48 2.71 -9.21 -10.64
CA PRO A 48 1.76 -9.12 -11.75
C PRO A 48 0.35 -9.65 -11.41
N GLU A 49 0.25 -10.53 -10.42
CA GLU A 49 -1.03 -11.12 -9.98
C GLU A 49 -1.70 -10.34 -8.84
N VAL A 50 -1.03 -9.33 -8.27
CA VAL A 50 -1.55 -8.56 -7.14
C VAL A 50 -2.26 -7.32 -7.66
N SER A 51 -3.55 -7.21 -7.37
CA SER A 51 -4.35 -6.04 -7.74
C SER A 51 -3.81 -4.75 -7.12
N CYS A 52 -3.79 -3.67 -7.90
CA CYS A 52 -3.25 -2.37 -7.49
C CYS A 52 -4.25 -1.24 -7.78
N HIS A 53 -4.77 -0.63 -6.71
CA HIS A 53 -5.66 0.54 -6.76
C HIS A 53 -4.86 1.84 -6.77
N ASP A 54 -5.46 2.93 -7.25
CA ASP A 54 -4.80 4.25 -7.32
C ASP A 54 -4.99 5.11 -6.07
N ASP A 55 -6.19 5.14 -5.50
CA ASP A 55 -6.54 6.13 -4.49
C ASP A 55 -6.92 5.51 -3.15
N VAL A 56 -6.12 5.81 -2.11
CA VAL A 56 -6.36 5.36 -0.74
C VAL A 56 -7.72 5.79 -0.20
N ARG A 57 -8.25 6.94 -0.63
CA ARG A 57 -9.54 7.48 -0.17
C ARG A 57 -10.71 6.61 -0.61
N THR A 58 -10.54 5.89 -1.73
CA THR A 58 -11.55 4.99 -2.28
C THR A 58 -11.16 3.51 -2.11
N ALA A 59 -10.00 3.21 -1.52
CA ALA A 59 -9.47 1.85 -1.37
C ALA A 59 -10.42 0.91 -0.61
N ALA A 60 -11.13 1.40 0.41
CA ALA A 60 -12.05 0.57 1.19
C ALA A 60 -13.30 0.17 0.40
N ALA A 61 -13.79 1.04 -0.50
CA ALA A 61 -14.90 0.74 -1.40
C ALA A 61 -14.41 -0.17 -2.54
N TRP A 62 -13.25 0.14 -3.12
CA TRP A 62 -12.58 -0.70 -4.09
C TRP A 62 -12.36 -2.11 -3.55
N TRP A 63 -11.85 -2.29 -2.32
CA TRP A 63 -11.58 -3.60 -1.73
C TRP A 63 -12.85 -4.46 -1.61
N ARG A 64 -13.98 -3.83 -1.30
CA ARG A 64 -15.28 -4.49 -1.12
C ARG A 64 -16.05 -4.70 -2.43
N SER A 65 -15.62 -4.11 -3.54
CA SER A 65 -16.37 -4.18 -4.81
C SER A 65 -16.30 -5.54 -5.51
N THR A 66 -15.36 -6.40 -5.12
CA THR A 66 -15.20 -7.76 -5.65
C THR A 66 -14.81 -8.70 -4.52
N ASP A 67 -15.01 -10.00 -4.72
CA ASP A 67 -14.49 -11.00 -3.80
C ASP A 67 -12.96 -10.95 -3.77
N ARG A 68 -12.39 -10.86 -2.55
CA ARG A 68 -10.96 -10.75 -2.30
C ARG A 68 -10.60 -11.49 -1.02
N PRO A 69 -9.36 -11.98 -0.87
CA PRO A 69 -8.93 -12.64 0.36
C PRO A 69 -9.13 -11.74 1.58
N ARG A 70 -9.38 -12.33 2.75
CA ARG A 70 -9.35 -11.59 4.03
C ARG A 70 -7.99 -10.91 4.19
N VAL A 71 -8.00 -9.64 4.61
CA VAL A 71 -6.80 -8.90 5.02
C VAL A 71 -6.55 -9.15 6.50
N ASP A 72 -5.33 -9.56 6.85
CA ASP A 72 -4.89 -9.72 8.24
C ASP A 72 -4.08 -8.51 8.72
N VAL A 73 -3.36 -7.85 7.81
CA VAL A 73 -2.49 -6.71 8.07
C VAL A 73 -2.76 -5.61 7.05
N VAL A 74 -2.95 -4.39 7.52
CA VAL A 74 -2.88 -3.18 6.69
C VAL A 74 -1.55 -2.52 6.98
N ALA A 75 -0.72 -2.33 5.95
CA ALA A 75 0.58 -1.69 6.03
C ALA A 75 0.55 -0.39 5.23
N GLY A 76 1.39 0.58 5.56
CA GLY A 76 1.57 1.74 4.70
C GLY A 76 2.47 2.82 5.28
N GLY A 77 3.35 3.35 4.43
CA GLY A 77 4.17 4.52 4.72
C GLY A 77 3.49 5.77 4.18
N TYR A 78 2.64 6.41 4.98
CA TYR A 78 1.89 7.59 4.54
C TYR A 78 2.85 8.74 4.16
N PRO A 79 2.42 9.67 3.29
CA PRO A 79 3.26 10.77 2.82
C PRO A 79 3.83 11.59 3.99
N CYS A 80 5.16 11.64 4.14
CA CYS A 80 5.81 12.34 5.26
C CYS A 80 6.18 13.81 4.95
N GLN A 81 5.94 14.29 3.72
CA GLN A 81 6.22 15.69 3.33
C GLN A 81 5.61 16.78 4.24
N PRO A 82 4.41 16.62 4.86
CA PRO A 82 3.88 17.63 5.77
C PRO A 82 4.66 17.74 7.10
N GLU A 83 5.36 16.68 7.53
CA GLU A 83 6.07 16.63 8.82
C GLU A 83 7.60 16.60 8.74
N SER A 84 8.17 16.28 7.56
CA SER A 84 9.62 16.18 7.39
C SER A 84 10.34 17.51 7.66
N LEU A 85 11.47 17.44 8.37
CA LEU A 85 12.42 18.56 8.57
C LEU A 85 12.89 19.18 7.24
N ALA A 86 12.92 18.39 6.16
CA ALA A 86 13.32 18.80 4.82
C ALA A 86 12.15 19.32 3.94
N GLY A 87 10.92 19.35 4.48
CA GLY A 87 9.71 19.85 3.81
C GLY A 87 9.33 21.27 4.20
N LYS A 88 8.26 21.80 3.60
CA LYS A 88 7.71 23.14 3.92
C LYS A 88 6.96 23.19 5.27
N ARG A 89 6.88 22.06 6.00
CA ARG A 89 6.15 21.89 7.28
C ARG A 89 4.75 22.51 7.26
N ARG A 90 3.99 22.24 6.20
CA ARG A 90 2.63 22.75 6.07
C ARG A 90 1.63 22.01 6.98
N GLY A 91 2.04 20.93 7.64
CA GLY A 91 1.21 20.22 8.61
C GLY A 91 -0.17 19.89 8.04
N THR A 92 -1.22 20.24 8.78
CA THR A 92 -2.63 20.07 8.41
C THR A 92 -3.09 20.86 7.19
N ASP A 93 -2.32 21.87 6.75
CA ASP A 93 -2.67 22.73 5.61
C ASP A 93 -2.10 22.21 4.27
N ASP A 94 -1.52 21.01 4.28
CA ASP A 94 -1.09 20.31 3.07
C ASP A 94 -2.19 19.37 2.58
N PRO A 95 -2.63 19.41 1.31
CA PRO A 95 -3.64 18.49 0.78
C PRO A 95 -3.18 17.01 0.76
N ARG A 96 -1.93 16.74 1.16
CA ARG A 96 -1.35 15.40 1.33
C ARG A 96 -1.32 14.95 2.80
N TRP A 97 -1.82 15.79 3.72
CA TRP A 97 -2.15 15.42 5.09
C TRP A 97 -3.42 14.56 5.12
N LEU A 98 -3.46 13.62 6.06
CA LEU A 98 -4.48 12.56 6.20
C LEU A 98 -5.92 13.05 6.06
#